data_AF-A0A1E4CI77-F1
#
_entry.id   AF-A0A1E4CI77-F1
#
_cell.length_a   1.000
_cell.length_b   1.000
_cell.length_c   1.000
_cell.angle_alpha   90.00
_cell.angle_beta   90.00
_cell.angle_gamma   90.00
#
_symmetry.space_group_name_H-M   'P 1'
#
loop_
_entity.id
_entity.type
_entity.pdbx_description
1 polymer ?
#
loop_
_entity_poly.entity_id
_entity_poly.type
_entity_poly.pdbx_seq_one_letter_code
_entity_poly.pdbx_strand_id
1 'polypeptide(L)'
;MSNRRKPRASNAYRSEFLSSPAWFARRARWFRKQERLGRALACAGCRWPATPEQLELHHLDYRGVRFVDGSWRAFERHDDLVPMHPYCHGLLHQLIDRDRVLSHHRGRRVASAMALAILQRRMRELRETS
;
A
#
# COMPACT_ATOMS: atom_id res chain seq x y z
N MET A 1 0.48 -25.99 8.92
CA MET A 1 1.03 -24.84 9.68
C MET A 1 2.52 -24.73 9.38
N SER A 2 2.97 -23.72 8.62
CA SER A 2 4.42 -23.46 8.45
C SER A 2 4.75 -22.11 9.07
N ASN A 3 5.31 -22.18 10.27
CA ASN A 3 5.62 -21.06 11.15
C ASN A 3 6.99 -20.47 10.74
N ARG A 4 7.05 -19.79 9.60
CA ARG A 4 8.29 -19.12 9.16
C ARG A 4 8.37 -17.77 9.89
N ARG A 5 9.01 -17.77 11.06
CA ARG A 5 9.31 -16.56 11.86
C ARG A 5 9.96 -15.51 10.95
N LYS A 6 9.18 -14.49 10.57
CA LYS A 6 9.68 -13.31 9.87
C LYS A 6 10.57 -12.51 10.85
N PRO A 7 11.67 -11.88 10.41
CA PRO A 7 12.57 -11.15 11.29
C PRO A 7 11.83 -10.01 12.02
N ARG A 8 12.13 -9.81 13.30
CA ARG A 8 11.42 -8.91 14.25
C ARG A 8 11.12 -7.50 13.68
N ALA A 9 12.00 -6.95 12.85
CA ALA A 9 11.79 -5.64 12.20
C ALA A 9 10.59 -5.60 11.23
N SER A 10 10.28 -6.71 10.56
CA SER A 10 9.11 -6.81 9.66
C SER A 10 7.78 -6.92 10.41
N ASN A 11 7.82 -7.35 11.68
CA ASN A 11 6.64 -7.44 12.54
C ASN A 11 6.37 -6.09 13.23
N ALA A 12 7.39 -5.44 13.79
CA ALA A 12 7.28 -4.11 14.40
C ALA A 12 6.71 -3.06 13.43
N TYR A 13 7.11 -3.10 12.16
CA TYR A 13 6.48 -2.27 11.12
C TYR A 13 4.95 -2.49 11.01
N ARG A 14 4.51 -3.74 10.94
CA ARG A 14 3.08 -4.05 10.76
C ARG A 14 2.26 -3.78 12.02
N SER A 15 2.79 -4.08 13.20
CA SER A 15 2.05 -3.95 14.47
C SER A 15 2.15 -2.58 15.13
N GLU A 16 3.24 -1.82 14.90
CA GLU A 16 3.52 -0.59 15.63
C GLU A 16 3.53 0.66 14.74
N PHE A 17 4.12 0.60 13.55
CA PHE A 17 4.16 1.79 12.68
C PHE A 17 2.77 2.14 12.13
N LEU A 18 2.03 1.14 11.62
CA LEU A 18 0.70 1.35 11.02
C LEU A 18 -0.36 1.82 12.03
N SER A 19 -0.09 1.70 13.33
CA SER A 19 -0.91 2.22 14.43
C SER A 19 -0.31 3.51 15.04
N SER A 20 0.83 3.99 14.54
CA SER A 20 1.54 5.15 15.11
C SER A 20 0.95 6.50 14.67
N PRO A 21 1.10 7.55 15.48
CA PRO A 21 0.79 8.93 15.08
C PRO A 21 1.53 9.38 13.81
N ALA A 22 2.74 8.88 13.59
CA ALA A 22 3.55 9.20 12.41
C ALA A 22 2.88 8.73 11.11
N TRP A 23 2.30 7.53 11.12
CA TRP A 23 1.55 7.01 9.98
C TRP A 23 0.26 7.80 9.75
N PHE A 24 -0.52 8.07 10.79
CA PHE A 24 -1.74 8.87 10.66
C PHE A 24 -1.45 10.27 10.10
N ALA A 25 -0.40 10.93 10.60
CA ALA A 25 0.07 12.21 10.06
C ALA A 25 0.51 12.09 8.60
N ARG A 26 1.21 11.01 8.23
CA ARG A 26 1.64 10.75 6.84
C ARG A 26 0.46 10.55 5.89
N ARG A 27 -0.54 9.78 6.32
CA ARG A 27 -1.78 9.53 5.57
C ARG A 27 -2.54 10.83 5.34
N ALA A 28 -2.75 11.62 6.39
CA ALA A 28 -3.42 12.92 6.29
C ALA A 28 -2.68 13.88 5.34
N ARG A 29 -1.34 13.97 5.43
CA ARG A 29 -0.53 14.79 4.51
C ARG A 29 -0.67 14.36 3.05
N TRP A 30 -0.76 13.04 2.79
CA TRP A 30 -0.89 12.53 1.43
C TRP A 30 -2.21 12.98 0.79
N PHE A 31 -3.34 12.80 1.49
CA PHE A 31 -4.66 13.19 0.96
C PHE A 31 -4.78 14.71 0.78
N ARG A 32 -4.32 15.52 1.75
CA ARG A 32 -4.27 16.99 1.60
C ARG A 32 -3.44 17.42 0.39
N LYS A 33 -2.36 16.72 0.09
CA LYS A 33 -1.55 17.02 -1.11
C LYS A 33 -2.30 16.68 -2.39
N GLN A 34 -3.05 15.58 -2.46
CA GLN A 34 -3.87 15.26 -3.64
C GLN A 34 -4.95 16.30 -3.90
N GLU A 35 -5.63 16.73 -2.84
CA GLU A 35 -6.64 17.79 -2.89
C GLU A 35 -6.05 19.09 -3.44
N ARG A 36 -4.89 19.54 -2.91
CA ARG A 36 -4.17 20.72 -3.42
C ARG A 36 -3.74 20.60 -4.88
N LEU A 37 -3.49 19.39 -5.37
CA LEU A 37 -3.14 19.15 -6.76
C LEU A 37 -4.37 19.11 -7.68
N GLY A 38 -5.59 19.22 -7.15
CA GLY A 38 -6.84 19.16 -7.91
C GLY A 38 -7.07 17.82 -8.60
N ARG A 39 -6.42 16.75 -8.14
CA ARG A 39 -6.51 15.43 -8.77
C ARG A 39 -7.70 14.66 -8.19
N ALA A 40 -8.55 14.14 -9.07
CA ALA A 40 -9.60 13.23 -8.67
C ALA A 40 -9.01 12.01 -7.93
N LEU A 41 -9.54 11.72 -6.76
CA LEU A 41 -9.15 10.54 -5.99
C LEU A 41 -9.84 9.32 -6.57
N ALA A 42 -9.05 8.32 -6.92
CA ALA A 42 -9.54 7.04 -7.40
C ALA A 42 -8.68 5.91 -6.84
N CYS A 43 -9.30 4.75 -6.61
CA CYS A 43 -8.57 3.57 -6.19
C CYS A 43 -7.59 3.12 -7.29
N ALA A 44 -6.32 2.93 -6.94
CA ALA A 44 -5.30 2.47 -7.88
C ALA A 44 -5.57 1.07 -8.44
N GLY A 45 -6.34 0.23 -7.72
CA GLY A 45 -6.73 -1.11 -8.15
C GLY A 45 -7.89 -1.10 -9.16
N CYS A 46 -9.08 -0.67 -8.73
CA CYS A 46 -10.29 -0.73 -9.56
C CYS A 46 -10.55 0.53 -10.41
N ARG A 47 -9.81 1.62 -10.17
CA ARG A 47 -9.93 2.92 -10.83
C ARG A 47 -11.26 3.65 -10.62
N TRP A 48 -12.07 3.21 -9.67
CA TRP A 48 -13.30 3.93 -9.32
C TRP A 48 -12.98 5.18 -8.50
N PRO A 49 -13.66 6.31 -8.76
CA PRO A 49 -13.60 7.49 -7.90
C PRO A 49 -13.97 7.13 -6.46
N ALA A 50 -13.32 7.79 -5.50
CA ALA A 50 -13.53 7.53 -4.09
C ALA A 50 -13.16 8.75 -3.23
N THR A 51 -13.73 8.84 -2.05
CA THR A 51 -13.36 9.84 -1.04
C THR A 51 -12.18 9.37 -0.18
N PRO A 52 -11.47 10.27 0.53
CA PRO A 52 -10.37 9.87 1.42
C PRO A 52 -10.75 8.84 2.48
N GLU A 53 -12.00 8.81 2.94
CA GLU A 53 -12.52 7.90 3.97
C GLU A 53 -12.69 6.47 3.43
N GLN A 54 -12.92 6.34 2.12
CA GLN A 54 -13.07 5.06 1.44
C GLN A 54 -11.72 4.42 1.05
N LEU A 55 -10.62 5.16 1.22
CA LEU A 55 -9.31 4.78 0.72
C LEU A 55 -8.28 4.55 1.84
N GLU A 56 -7.56 3.46 1.72
CA GLU A 56 -6.32 3.18 2.43
C GLU A 56 -5.11 3.55 1.56
N LEU A 57 -3.94 3.73 2.17
CA LEU A 57 -2.70 3.94 1.44
C LEU A 57 -1.85 2.67 1.47
N HIS A 58 -1.57 2.14 0.29
CA HIS A 58 -0.65 1.03 0.09
C HIS A 58 0.77 1.57 -0.15
N HIS A 59 1.75 0.96 0.51
CA HIS A 59 3.17 1.27 0.31
C HIS A 59 3.75 0.44 -0.84
N LEU A 60 4.26 1.12 -1.87
CA LEU A 60 5.09 0.50 -2.90
C LEU A 60 6.49 0.19 -2.38
N ASP A 61 6.98 0.99 -1.44
CA ASP A 61 8.29 0.83 -0.83
C ASP A 61 8.26 1.35 0.62
N TYR A 62 9.01 0.70 1.51
CA TYR A 62 9.08 1.00 2.94
C TYR A 62 10.40 1.68 3.35
N ARG A 63 11.34 1.92 2.42
CA ARG A 63 12.66 2.51 2.73
C ARG A 63 12.59 3.87 3.43
N GLY A 64 11.47 4.59 3.32
CA GLY A 64 11.23 5.87 4.00
C GLY A 64 10.78 5.75 5.46
N VAL A 65 10.42 4.56 5.94
CA VAL A 65 9.96 4.35 7.32
C VAL A 65 11.17 4.09 8.22
N ARG A 66 11.32 4.88 9.29
CA ARG A 66 12.45 4.75 10.22
C ARG A 66 11.98 4.89 11.66
N PHE A 67 12.61 4.17 12.57
CA PHE A 67 12.47 4.38 14.01
C PHE A 67 13.70 5.16 14.49
N VAL A 68 13.50 6.39 14.98
CA VAL A 68 14.55 7.35 15.34
C VAL A 68 14.19 7.99 16.68
N ASP A 69 15.13 7.98 17.62
CA ASP A 69 14.98 8.58 18.96
C ASP A 69 13.69 8.15 19.69
N GLY A 70 13.39 6.85 19.66
CA GLY A 70 12.19 6.30 20.32
C GLY A 70 10.87 6.58 19.60
N SER A 71 10.90 7.16 18.39
CA SER A 71 9.71 7.54 17.63
C SER A 71 9.72 7.02 16.20
N TRP A 72 8.55 6.65 15.67
CA TRP A 72 8.40 6.36 14.26
C TRP A 72 8.44 7.64 13.42
N ARG A 73 9.10 7.58 12.27
CA ARG A 73 9.13 8.66 11.27
C ARG A 73 8.82 8.11 9.88
N ALA A 74 7.99 8.85 9.16
CA ALA A 74 7.43 8.51 7.86
C ALA A 74 7.97 9.47 6.78
N PHE A 75 9.10 9.09 6.16
CA PHE A 75 9.80 9.84 5.10
C PHE A 75 9.55 9.30 3.69
N GLU A 76 8.52 8.48 3.51
CA GLU A 76 8.16 7.92 2.21
C GLU A 76 7.76 9.04 1.26
N ARG A 77 8.25 8.96 0.01
CA ARG A 77 7.89 9.93 -1.01
C ARG A 77 6.39 9.84 -1.28
N HIS A 78 5.83 10.91 -1.85
CA HIS A 78 4.42 10.91 -2.23
C HIS A 78 4.06 9.75 -3.17
N ASP A 79 4.97 9.45 -4.11
CA ASP A 79 4.81 8.41 -5.13
C ASP A 79 5.25 7.02 -4.67
N ASP A 80 5.57 6.86 -3.38
CA ASP A 80 5.76 5.56 -2.74
C ASP A 80 4.45 5.05 -2.12
N LEU A 81 3.39 5.86 -2.14
CA LEU A 81 2.07 5.55 -1.61
C LEU A 81 1.03 5.63 -2.72
N VAL A 82 0.12 4.65 -2.75
CA VAL A 82 -1.02 4.65 -3.68
C VAL A 82 -2.34 4.43 -2.93
N PRO A 83 -3.41 5.15 -3.31
CA PRO A 83 -4.71 5.01 -2.66
C PRO A 83 -5.43 3.76 -3.15
N MET A 84 -6.03 2.99 -2.26
CA MET A 84 -6.78 1.78 -2.61
C MET A 84 -7.99 1.58 -1.71
N HIS A 85 -9.08 1.07 -2.27
CA HIS A 85 -10.16 0.53 -1.44
C HIS A 85 -9.64 -0.64 -0.58
N PRO A 86 -10.14 -0.83 0.66
CA PRO A 86 -9.71 -1.94 1.53
C PRO A 86 -9.76 -3.31 0.85
N TYR A 87 -10.81 -3.59 0.07
CA TYR A 87 -10.94 -4.84 -0.68
C TYR A 87 -9.84 -5.01 -1.74
N CYS A 88 -9.61 -3.97 -2.57
CA CYS A 88 -8.54 -3.99 -3.57
C CYS A 88 -7.16 -4.12 -2.93
N HIS A 89 -6.96 -3.48 -1.78
CA HIS A 89 -5.72 -3.54 -1.02
C HIS A 89 -5.45 -4.96 -0.49
N GLY A 90 -6.48 -5.63 0.04
CA GLY A 90 -6.40 -7.02 0.47
C GLY A 90 -6.07 -7.97 -0.69
N LEU A 91 -6.74 -7.82 -1.85
CA LEU A 91 -6.44 -8.62 -3.04
C LEU A 91 -5.00 -8.42 -3.54
N LEU A 92 -4.50 -7.19 -3.53
CA LEU A 92 -3.13 -6.89 -3.89
C LEU A 92 -2.14 -7.66 -3.00
N HIS A 93 -2.35 -7.63 -1.68
CA HIS A 93 -1.52 -8.38 -0.74
C HIS A 93 -1.58 -9.89 -1.00
N GLN A 94 -2.76 -10.45 -1.28
CA GLN A 94 -2.89 -11.87 -1.63
C GLN A 94 -2.12 -12.24 -2.90
N LEU A 95 -2.10 -11.37 -3.92
CA LEU A 95 -1.32 -11.58 -5.14
C LEU A 95 0.18 -11.62 -4.86
N ILE A 96 0.69 -10.65 -4.07
CA ILE A 96 2.10 -10.58 -3.69
C ILE A 96 2.50 -11.79 -2.85
N ASP A 97 1.67 -12.19 -1.88
CA ASP A 97 1.99 -13.28 -0.95
C ASP A 97 1.95 -14.66 -1.62
N ARG A 98 1.11 -14.85 -2.65
CA ARG A 98 1.00 -16.12 -3.39
C ARG A 98 2.09 -16.33 -4.44
N ASP A 99 2.63 -15.26 -5.00
CA ASP A 99 3.67 -15.34 -6.02
C ASP A 99 5.07 -15.38 -5.37
N ARG A 100 5.68 -16.57 -5.33
CA ARG A 100 7.02 -16.77 -4.75
C ARG A 100 8.09 -15.94 -5.45
N VAL A 101 7.93 -15.62 -6.74
CA VAL A 101 8.89 -14.81 -7.51
C VAL A 101 8.74 -13.34 -7.13
N LEU A 102 7.51 -12.82 -7.01
CA LEU A 102 7.27 -11.45 -6.54
C LEU A 102 7.64 -11.28 -5.06
N SER A 103 7.41 -12.31 -4.24
CA SER A 103 7.65 -12.28 -2.80
C SER A 103 9.15 -12.37 -2.44
N HIS A 104 9.94 -13.17 -3.19
CA HIS A 104 11.33 -13.47 -2.82
C HIS A 104 12.41 -12.98 -3.78
N HIS A 105 12.11 -12.74 -5.07
CA HIS A 105 13.14 -12.47 -6.09
C HIS A 105 13.11 -11.07 -6.69
N ARG A 106 12.16 -10.21 -6.28
CA ARG A 106 12.07 -8.83 -6.78
C ARG A 106 12.05 -7.82 -5.64
N GLY A 107 12.58 -6.62 -5.92
CA GLY A 107 12.44 -5.48 -5.02
C GLY A 107 10.96 -5.15 -4.81
N ARG A 108 10.58 -4.76 -3.58
CA ARG A 108 9.18 -4.53 -3.18
C ARG A 108 8.41 -3.62 -4.14
N ARG A 109 9.05 -2.54 -4.62
CA ARG A 109 8.45 -1.61 -5.60
C ARG A 109 8.03 -2.33 -6.88
N VAL A 110 8.90 -3.18 -7.41
CA VAL A 110 8.63 -3.96 -8.63
C VAL A 110 7.54 -4.98 -8.36
N ALA A 111 7.57 -5.67 -7.21
CA ALA A 111 6.54 -6.61 -6.82
C ALA A 111 5.15 -5.96 -6.72
N SER A 112 5.04 -4.83 -6.00
CA SER A 112 3.79 -4.07 -5.88
C SER A 112 3.30 -3.55 -7.24
N ALA A 113 4.20 -3.06 -8.10
CA ALA A 113 3.81 -2.58 -9.43
C ALA A 113 3.24 -3.70 -10.32
N MET A 114 3.86 -4.89 -10.31
CA MET A 114 3.36 -6.04 -11.07
C MET A 114 2.03 -6.57 -10.52
N ALA A 115 1.94 -6.72 -9.20
CA ALA A 115 0.70 -7.14 -8.56
C ALA A 115 -0.44 -6.15 -8.83
N LEU A 116 -0.14 -4.85 -8.85
CA LEU A 116 -1.11 -3.81 -9.18
C LEU A 116 -1.57 -3.90 -10.64
N ALA A 117 -0.66 -4.16 -11.58
CA ALA A 117 -1.01 -4.38 -12.99
C ALA A 117 -1.93 -5.60 -13.17
N ILE A 118 -1.64 -6.70 -12.47
CA ILE A 118 -2.50 -7.90 -12.46
C ILE A 118 -3.87 -7.58 -11.87
N LEU A 119 -3.91 -6.90 -10.72
CA LEU A 119 -5.17 -6.51 -10.07
C LEU A 119 -6.01 -5.61 -10.98
N GLN A 120 -5.41 -4.59 -11.58
CA GLN A 120 -6.10 -3.68 -12.50
C GLN A 120 -6.69 -4.45 -13.69
N ARG A 121 -6.00 -5.44 -14.23
CA ARG A 121 -6.52 -6.28 -15.32
C ARG A 121 -7.76 -7.06 -14.87
N ARG A 122 -7.67 -7.77 -13.74
CA ARG A 122 -8.79 -8.56 -13.20
C ARG A 122 -10.01 -7.69 -12.88
N MET A 123 -9.80 -6.52 -12.30
CA MET A 123 -10.90 -5.60 -11.98
C MET A 123 -11.57 -5.01 -13.24
N ARG A 124 -10.84 -4.85 -14.35
CA ARG A 124 -11.46 -4.46 -15.63
C ARG A 124 -12.32 -5.58 -16.19
N GLU A 125 -11.78 -6.80 -16.23
CA GLU A 125 -12.51 -7.99 -16.72
C GLU A 125 -13.82 -8.19 -15.93
N LEU A 126 -13.80 -8.04 -14.60
CA LEU A 126 -15.02 -8.13 -13.77
C LEU A 126 -16.06 -7.06 -14.10
N ARG A 127 -15.63 -5.86 -14.52
CA ARG A 127 -16.54 -4.76 -14.87
C ARG A 127 -17.19 -4.94 -16.24
N GLU A 128 -16.51 -5.59 -17.18
CA GLU A 128 -17.02 -5.82 -18.53
C GLU A 128 -18.06 -6.95 -18.55
N THR A 129 -18.06 -7.80 -17.53
CA THR A 129 -18.99 -8.94 -17.39
C THR A 129 -20.17 -8.67 -16.45
N SER A 130 -20.26 -7.48 -15.83
CA SER A 130 -21.34 -7.08 -14.91
C SER A 130 -22.24 -6.02 -15.53
#